data_AF-A0A6J5WPG6-F1
#
_entry.id   AF-A0A6J5WPG6-F1
#
_cell.length_a   1.000
_cell.length_b   1.000
_cell.length_c   1.000
_cell.angle_alpha   90.00
_cell.angle_beta   90.00
_cell.angle_gamma   90.00
#
_symmetry.space_group_name_H-M   'P 1'
#
loop_
_entity.id
_entity.type
_entity.pdbx_description
1 polymer ?
#
loop_
_entity_poly.entity_id
_entity_poly.type
_entity_poly.pdbx_seq_one_letter_code
_entity_poly.pdbx_strand_id
1 'polypeptide(L)'
;MSLKERLTLTRRNSKPVIAYLQTVKAIADELALINASVADDNLVIHILNGVGPEFKELAAAVCARESSISFKELHDKLVEYEVALQCLSLL
;
A
#
# COMPACT_ATOMS: atom_id res chain seq x y z
N MET A 1 -11.47 -0.45 18.52
CA MET A 1 -11.27 -0.50 17.06
C MET A 1 -10.90 -1.91 16.66
N SER A 2 -11.59 -2.47 15.68
CA SER A 2 -11.30 -3.78 15.09
C SER A 2 -10.06 -3.73 14.18
N LEU A 3 -9.50 -4.89 13.83
CA LEU A 3 -8.40 -4.99 12.88
C LEU A 3 -8.78 -4.48 11.48
N LYS A 4 -10.02 -4.72 11.04
CA LYS A 4 -10.52 -4.22 9.75
C LYS A 4 -10.61 -2.69 9.73
N GLU A 5 -11.08 -2.09 10.82
CA GLU A 5 -11.08 -0.62 10.97
C GLU A 5 -9.66 -0.06 11.02
N ARG A 6 -8.74 -0.73 11.72
CA ARG A 6 -7.32 -0.34 11.72
C ARG A 6 -6.74 -0.36 10.31
N LEU A 7 -7.01 -1.41 9.53
CA LEU A 7 -6.53 -1.54 8.14
C LEU A 7 -7.03 -0.39 7.27
N THR A 8 -8.33 -0.09 7.31
CA THR A 8 -8.94 0.95 6.45
C THR A 8 -8.53 2.38 6.83
N LEU A 9 -8.22 2.61 8.11
CA LEU A 9 -7.77 3.90 8.62
C LEU A 9 -6.24 4.09 8.53
N THR A 10 -5.48 3.04 8.21
CA THR A 10 -4.03 3.12 8.10
C THR A 10 -3.62 3.97 6.89
N ARG A 11 -2.94 5.08 7.16
CA ARG A 11 -2.38 6.00 6.15
C ARG A 11 -0.86 6.05 6.27
N ARG A 12 -0.17 6.25 5.15
CA ARG A 12 1.27 6.49 5.12
C ARG A 12 1.63 7.81 5.80
N ASN A 13 0.86 8.87 5.52
CA ASN A 13 1.18 10.24 5.92
C ASN A 13 2.62 10.59 5.46
N SER A 14 3.45 11.12 6.35
CA SER A 14 4.86 11.43 6.08
C SER A 14 5.83 10.28 6.36
N LYS A 15 5.34 9.05 6.62
CA LYS A 15 6.22 7.91 6.88
C LYS A 15 6.83 7.40 5.58
N PRO A 16 8.04 6.79 5.63
CA PRO A 16 8.57 6.05 4.48
C PRO A 16 7.58 4.98 4.01
N VAL A 17 7.49 4.77 2.69
CA VAL A 17 6.61 3.75 2.09
C VAL A 17 6.82 2.38 2.72
N ILE A 18 8.07 1.99 2.96
CA ILE A 18 8.41 0.69 3.57
C ILE A 18 7.74 0.54 4.95
N ALA A 19 7.83 1.55 5.81
CA ALA A 19 7.25 1.51 7.15
C ALA A 19 5.72 1.43 7.12
N TYR A 20 5.10 2.11 6.15
CA TYR A 20 3.66 2.01 5.90
C TYR A 20 3.25 0.61 5.46
N LEU A 21 3.93 0.03 4.46
CA LEU A 21 3.64 -1.30 3.93
C LEU A 21 3.86 -2.39 4.98
N GLN A 22 4.89 -2.27 5.82
CA GLN A 22 5.11 -3.17 6.96
C GLN A 22 3.94 -3.13 7.94
N THR A 23 3.40 -1.94 8.24
CA THR A 23 2.23 -1.80 9.13
C THR A 23 0.99 -2.45 8.53
N VAL A 24 0.72 -2.21 7.24
CA VAL A 24 -0.40 -2.82 6.53
C VAL A 24 -0.28 -4.36 6.53
N LYS A 25 0.91 -4.88 6.22
CA LYS A 25 1.18 -6.32 6.21
C LYS A 25 0.98 -6.94 7.59
N ALA A 26 1.48 -6.32 8.65
CA ALA A 26 1.28 -6.82 10.02
C ALA A 26 -0.21 -6.95 10.38
N ILE A 27 -1.05 -5.96 10.00
CA ILE A 27 -2.49 -6.03 10.24
C ILE A 27 -3.14 -7.14 9.38
N ALA A 28 -2.72 -7.31 8.13
CA ALA A 28 -3.22 -8.37 7.26
C ALA A 28 -2.86 -9.77 7.79
N ASP A 29 -1.64 -9.94 8.30
CA ASP A 29 -1.16 -11.17 8.93
C ASP A 29 -1.95 -11.46 10.22
N GLU A 30 -2.18 -10.45 11.08
CA GLU A 30 -3.05 -10.56 12.27
C GLU A 30 -4.47 -11.00 11.91
N LEU A 31 -5.03 -10.45 10.82
CA LEU A 31 -6.35 -10.84 10.31
C LEU A 31 -6.37 -12.28 9.80
N ALA A 32 -5.32 -12.71 9.10
CA ALA A 32 -5.21 -14.09 8.63
C ALA A 32 -5.13 -15.09 9.80
N LEU A 33 -4.42 -14.76 10.88
CA LEU A 33 -4.31 -15.60 12.08
C LEU A 33 -5.66 -15.89 12.75
N ILE A 34 -6.63 -14.98 12.65
CA ILE A 34 -7.98 -15.14 13.21
C ILE A 34 -9.01 -15.62 12.16
N ASN A 35 -8.55 -16.19 11.03
CA ASN A 35 -9.38 -16.63 9.91
C ASN A 35 -10.23 -15.51 9.27
N ALA A 36 -9.75 -14.27 9.34
CA ALA A 36 -10.38 -13.09 8.75
C ALA A 36 -9.51 -12.47 7.64
N SER A 37 -8.79 -13.30 6.88
CA SER A 37 -7.86 -12.89 5.83
C SER A 37 -8.50 -11.94 4.82
N VAL A 38 -7.69 -10.98 4.34
CA VAL A 38 -8.10 -10.02 3.31
C VAL A 38 -7.64 -10.56 1.95
N ALA A 39 -8.51 -10.51 0.95
CA ALA A 39 -8.13 -10.85 -0.43
C ALA A 39 -7.06 -9.88 -0.94
N ASP A 40 -6.09 -10.38 -1.71
CA ASP A 40 -4.96 -9.59 -2.22
C ASP A 40 -5.42 -8.33 -2.96
N ASP A 41 -6.43 -8.43 -3.84
CA ASP A 41 -6.97 -7.28 -4.57
C ASP A 41 -7.53 -6.20 -3.63
N ASN A 42 -8.21 -6.61 -2.55
CA ASN A 42 -8.71 -5.69 -1.54
C ASN A 42 -7.55 -5.05 -0.76
N LEU A 43 -6.51 -5.82 -0.45
CA LEU A 43 -5.31 -5.31 0.23
C LEU A 43 -4.58 -4.28 -0.64
N VAL A 44 -4.46 -4.52 -1.95
CA VAL A 44 -3.93 -3.56 -2.93
C VAL A 44 -4.74 -2.27 -2.91
N ILE A 45 -6.07 -2.36 -2.97
CA ILE A 45 -6.95 -1.18 -2.90
C ILE A 45 -6.74 -0.40 -1.58
N HIS A 46 -6.61 -1.08 -0.45
CA HIS A 46 -6.33 -0.43 0.83
C HIS A 46 -5.00 0.32 0.82
N ILE A 47 -3.95 -0.29 0.25
CA ILE A 47 -2.62 0.31 0.12
C ILE A 47 -2.68 1.57 -0.76
N LEU A 48 -3.27 1.47 -1.95
CA LEU A 48 -3.37 2.59 -2.89
C LEU A 48 -4.19 3.76 -2.33
N ASN A 49 -5.23 3.48 -1.54
CA ASN A 49 -6.01 4.51 -0.87
C ASN A 49 -5.27 5.16 0.31
N GLY A 50 -4.31 4.47 0.93
CA GLY A 50 -3.60 4.95 2.12
C GLY A 50 -2.21 5.51 1.84
N VAL A 51 -1.64 5.30 0.65
CA VAL A 51 -0.27 5.72 0.34
C VAL A 51 -0.13 7.24 0.19
N GLY A 52 -1.12 7.95 -0.34
CA GLY A 52 -1.11 9.41 -0.44
C GLY A 52 -1.27 9.96 -1.87
N PRO A 53 -1.59 11.26 -2.01
CA PRO A 53 -1.92 11.87 -3.29
C PRO A 53 -0.75 11.97 -4.27
N GLU A 54 0.49 12.00 -3.79
CA GLU A 54 1.69 12.05 -4.64
C GLU A 54 1.92 10.75 -5.42
N PHE A 55 1.31 9.64 -4.98
CA PHE A 55 1.33 8.35 -5.67
C PHE A 55 0.16 8.15 -6.62
N LYS A 56 -0.66 9.18 -6.88
CA LYS A 56 -1.88 9.06 -7.70
C LYS A 56 -1.61 8.52 -9.11
N GLU A 57 -0.50 8.91 -9.73
CA GLU A 57 -0.14 8.42 -11.07
C GLU A 57 0.19 6.93 -11.06
N LEU A 58 0.98 6.48 -10.08
CA LEU A 58 1.26 5.05 -9.89
C LEU A 58 -0.02 4.27 -9.57
N ALA A 59 -0.89 4.80 -8.71
CA ALA A 59 -2.16 4.18 -8.38
C ALA A 59 -3.06 4.03 -9.62
N ALA A 60 -3.12 5.05 -10.47
CA ALA A 60 -3.84 4.98 -11.74
C ALA A 60 -3.25 3.92 -12.69
N ALA A 61 -1.92 3.83 -12.78
CA ALA A 61 -1.24 2.82 -13.60
C ALA A 61 -1.50 1.39 -13.10
N VAL A 62 -1.50 1.18 -11.78
CA VAL A 62 -1.85 -0.12 -11.17
C VAL A 62 -3.32 -0.46 -11.42
N CYS A 63 -4.24 0.50 -11.28
CA CYS A 63 -5.67 0.30 -11.54
C CYS A 63 -6.00 0.05 -13.02
N ALA A 64 -5.21 0.58 -13.96
CA ALA A 64 -5.39 0.36 -15.39
C ALA A 64 -4.88 -1.00 -15.87
N ARG A 65 -4.19 -1.75 -15.01
CA ARG A 65 -3.62 -3.05 -15.36
C ARG A 65 -4.71 -4.12 -15.46
N GLU A 66 -4.68 -4.92 -16.52
CA GLU A 66 -5.64 -6.01 -16.72
C GLU A 66 -5.35 -7.25 -15.86
N SER A 67 -4.12 -7.37 -15.34
CA SER A 67 -3.67 -8.49 -14.52
C SER A 67 -3.53 -8.10 -13.04
N SER A 68 -3.80 -9.06 -12.14
CA SER A 68 -3.59 -8.87 -10.70
C SER A 68 -2.12 -8.58 -10.39
N ILE A 69 -1.89 -7.71 -9.41
CA ILE A 69 -0.56 -7.35 -8.92
C ILE A 69 -0.30 -8.03 -7.58
N SER A 70 0.85 -8.67 -7.44
CA SER A 70 1.24 -9.28 -6.17
C SER A 70 1.63 -8.20 -5.15
N PHE A 71 1.47 -8.47 -3.85
CA PHE A 71 1.92 -7.55 -2.80
C PHE A 71 3.41 -7.21 -2.92
N LYS A 72 4.25 -8.19 -3.27
CA LYS A 72 5.71 -7.98 -3.45
C LYS A 72 5.99 -7.02 -4.60
N GLU A 73 5.34 -7.22 -5.75
CA GLU A 73 5.51 -6.36 -6.91
C GLU A 73 5.03 -4.92 -6.63
N LEU A 74 3.86 -4.79 -5.97
CA LEU A 74 3.35 -3.49 -5.55
C LEU A 74 4.30 -2.79 -4.58
N HIS A 75 4.87 -3.52 -3.62
CA HIS A 75 5.86 -3.00 -2.69
C HIS A 75 7.07 -2.41 -3.42
N ASP A 76 7.68 -3.18 -4.31
CA ASP A 76 8.88 -2.76 -5.05
C ASP A 76 8.57 -1.51 -5.89
N LYS A 77 7.40 -1.47 -6.54
CA LYS A 77 6.96 -0.31 -7.33
C LYS A 77 6.73 0.95 -6.50
N LEU A 78 6.13 0.83 -5.31
CA LEU A 78 5.91 1.98 -4.43
C LEU A 78 7.22 2.53 -3.87
N VAL A 79 8.18 1.66 -3.54
CA VAL A 79 9.50 2.08 -3.04
C VAL A 79 10.31 2.76 -4.15
N GLU A 80 10.34 2.18 -5.36
CA GLU A 80 10.98 2.77 -6.53
C GLU A 80 10.43 4.18 -6.82
N TYR A 81 9.10 4.32 -6.74
CA TYR A 81 8.43 5.60 -6.97
C TYR A 81 8.71 6.63 -5.87
N GLU A 82 8.79 6.22 -4.59
CA GLU A 82 9.16 7.12 -3.48
C GLU A 82 10.56 7.72 -3.69
N VAL A 83 11.52 6.90 -4.12
CA VAL A 83 12.88 7.35 -4.43
C VAL A 83 12.89 8.33 -5.62
N ALA A 84 12.11 8.04 -6.66
CA ALA A 84 11.98 8.94 -7.81
C ALA A 84 11.39 10.31 -7.41
N LEU A 85 10.36 10.34 -6.57
CA LEU A 85 9.79 11.58 -6.04
C LEU A 85 10.80 12.38 -5.21
N GLN A 86 11.57 11.71 -4.36
CA GLN A 86 12.62 12.36 -3.56
C GLN A 86 13.72 12.95 -4.46
N CYS A 87 14.13 12.23 -5.51
CA CYS A 87 15.12 12.70 -6.47
C CYS A 87 14.61 13.95 -7.22
N LEU A 88 13.36 13.94 -7.68
CA LEU A 88 12.73 15.09 -8.34
C LEU A 88 12.62 16.31 -7.43
N SER A 89 12.44 16.12 -6.11
CA SER A 89 12.36 17.22 -5.15
C SER A 89 13.69 17.93 -4.88
N LEU A 90 14.81 17.36 -5.35
CA LEU A 90 16.16 17.92 -5.21
C LEU A 90 16.66 18.64 -6.47
N LEU A 91 15.85 18.70 -7.53
CA LEU A 91 16.09 19.42 -8.78
C LEU A 91 15.27 20.72 -8.84
#